data_AF-A0A1H0ANX3-F1
#
_entry.id   AF-A0A1H0ANX3-F1
#
_cell.length_a   1.000
_cell.length_b   1.000
_cell.length_c   1.000
_cell.angle_alpha   90.00
_cell.angle_beta   90.00
_cell.angle_gamma   90.00
#
_symmetry.space_group_name_H-M   'P 1'
#
loop_
_entity.id
_entity.type
_entity.pdbx_description
1 polymer ?
#
loop_
_entity_poly.entity_id
_entity_poly.type
_entity_poly.pdbx_seq_one_letter_code
_entity_poly.pdbx_strand_id
1 'polypeptide(L)'
;MKFLVIGAIIFGATVFSLLPILSAYFFQPTLKDTFKFNVYFLPLSFLGNIVLTWGFIQGSKTFGNTVMLGGLQTGIYAVLVTILSIFVLQQKISLYSIVGIFLIAIGTILLNK
;
A
#
# COMPACT_ATOMS: atom_id res chain seq x y z
N MET A 1 -12.27 2.30 -18.09
CA MET A 1 -10.81 2.08 -17.86
C MET A 1 -10.27 2.79 -16.62
N LYS A 2 -10.53 4.10 -16.41
CA LYS A 2 -10.04 4.83 -15.22
C LYS A 2 -10.36 4.16 -13.87
N PHE A 3 -11.59 3.68 -13.69
CA PHE A 3 -11.99 2.96 -12.48
C PHE A 3 -11.21 1.65 -12.24
N LEU A 4 -10.88 0.91 -13.31
CA LEU A 4 -10.12 -0.34 -13.20
C LEU A 4 -8.66 -0.07 -12.78
N VAL A 5 -8.07 1.03 -13.28
CA VAL A 5 -6.73 1.47 -12.85
C VAL A 5 -6.72 1.80 -11.37
N ILE A 6 -7.68 2.62 -10.91
CA ILE A 6 -7.77 3.01 -9.50
C ILE A 6 -8.02 1.77 -8.63
N GLY A 7 -8.91 0.88 -9.06
CA GLY A 7 -9.16 -0.40 -8.38
C GLY A 7 -7.91 -1.27 -8.26
N ALA A 8 -7.10 -1.36 -9.33
CA ALA A 8 -5.83 -2.09 -9.30
C ALA A 8 -4.81 -1.48 -8.33
N ILE A 9 -4.74 -0.14 -8.26
CA ILE A 9 -3.89 0.56 -7.30
C ILE A 9 -4.35 0.31 -5.86
N ILE A 10 -5.65 0.42 -5.59
CA ILE A 10 -6.23 0.14 -4.27
C ILE A 10 -5.97 -1.31 -3.86
N PHE A 11 -6.18 -2.26 -4.76
CA PHE A 11 -5.95 -3.68 -4.51
C PHE A 11 -4.49 -3.95 -4.16
N GLY A 12 -3.56 -3.47 -4.99
CA GLY A 12 -2.12 -3.61 -4.72
C GLY A 12 -1.74 -2.98 -3.38
N ALA A 13 -2.18 -1.74 -3.12
CA ALA A 13 -1.92 -1.06 -1.86
C ALA A 13 -2.48 -1.82 -0.64
N THR A 14 -3.64 -2.48 -0.79
CA THR A 14 -4.26 -3.31 0.26
C THR A 14 -3.46 -4.58 0.51
N VAL A 15 -3.03 -5.27 -0.54
CA VAL A 15 -2.17 -6.45 -0.39
C VAL A 15 -0.89 -6.06 0.35
N PHE A 16 -0.22 -4.99 -0.09
CA PHE A 16 1.04 -4.58 0.52
C PHE A 16 0.89 -3.98 1.91
N SER A 17 -0.24 -3.35 2.26
CA SER A 17 -0.49 -2.87 3.62
C SER A 17 -0.81 -4.01 4.59
N LEU A 18 -1.43 -5.09 4.12
CA LEU A 18 -1.71 -6.28 4.93
C LEU A 18 -0.44 -7.02 5.34
N LEU A 19 0.55 -7.13 4.46
CA LEU A 19 1.78 -7.89 4.73
C LEU A 19 2.51 -7.45 6.01
N PRO A 20 2.90 -6.18 6.22
CA PRO A 20 3.59 -5.76 7.43
C PRO A 20 2.71 -5.92 8.68
N ILE A 21 1.39 -5.73 8.56
CA ILE A 21 0.44 -5.90 9.67
C ILE A 21 0.35 -7.37 10.09
N LEU A 22 0.16 -8.28 9.14
CA LEU A 22 0.10 -9.71 9.40
C LEU A 22 1.44 -10.25 9.89
N SER A 23 2.55 -9.73 9.35
CA SER A 23 3.89 -10.05 9.84
C SER A 23 4.06 -9.64 11.30
N ALA A 24 3.64 -8.42 11.66
CA ALA A 24 3.73 -7.93 13.04
C ALA A 24 2.77 -8.65 14.00
N TYR A 25 1.62 -9.10 13.52
CA TYR A 25 0.61 -9.77 14.36
C TYR A 25 0.92 -11.26 14.60
N PHE A 26 1.37 -12.00 13.59
CA PHE A 26 1.49 -13.46 13.65
C PHE A 26 2.92 -13.98 13.81
N PHE A 27 3.95 -13.19 13.54
CA PHE A 27 5.33 -13.69 13.44
C PHE A 27 6.26 -12.93 14.39
N GLN A 28 7.16 -13.69 15.03
CA GLN A 28 8.24 -13.11 15.83
C GLN A 28 9.35 -12.58 14.90
N PRO A 29 10.16 -11.61 15.35
CA PRO A 29 11.27 -11.07 14.58
C PRO A 29 12.47 -12.05 14.53
N THR A 30 12.23 -13.30 14.12
CA THR A 30 13.25 -14.34 13.92
C THR A 30 13.43 -14.62 12.44
N LEU A 31 14.64 -15.04 12.04
CA LEU A 31 14.93 -15.40 10.64
C LEU A 31 14.04 -16.53 10.12
N LYS A 32 13.76 -17.52 10.97
CA LYS A 32 12.91 -18.67 10.63
C LYS A 32 11.48 -18.22 10.34
N ASP A 33 10.92 -17.37 11.20
CA ASP A 33 9.55 -16.88 11.04
C ASP A 33 9.43 -15.91 9.87
N THR A 34 10.46 -15.10 9.62
CA THR A 34 10.55 -14.23 8.44
C THR A 34 10.52 -15.05 7.15
N PHE A 35 11.31 -16.13 7.08
CA PHE A 35 11.30 -17.01 5.90
C PHE A 35 9.95 -17.68 5.71
N LYS A 36 9.35 -18.21 6.79
CA LYS A 36 8.02 -18.83 6.77
C LYS A 36 6.94 -17.84 6.30
N PHE A 37 6.96 -16.60 6.79
CA PHE A 37 6.05 -15.54 6.36
C PHE A 37 6.19 -15.30 4.85
N ASN A 38 7.41 -15.08 4.37
CA ASN A 38 7.65 -14.80 2.95
C ASN A 38 7.20 -15.94 2.04
N VAL A 39 7.47 -17.20 2.40
CA VAL A 39 7.01 -18.37 1.63
C VAL A 39 5.48 -18.46 1.62
N TYR A 40 4.84 -18.28 2.78
CA TYR A 40 3.39 -18.39 2.91
C TYR A 40 2.64 -17.29 2.13
N PHE A 41 3.16 -16.07 2.17
CA PHE A 41 2.53 -14.91 1.51
C PHE A 41 3.10 -14.63 0.11
N LEU A 42 4.05 -15.43 -0.39
CA LEU A 42 4.61 -15.28 -1.74
C LEU A 42 3.55 -15.22 -2.83
N PRO A 43 2.52 -16.10 -2.85
CA PRO A 43 1.50 -16.06 -3.90
C PRO A 43 0.69 -14.76 -3.86
N LEU A 44 0.34 -14.29 -2.66
CA LEU A 44 -0.40 -13.05 -2.46
C LEU A 44 0.43 -11.83 -2.89
N SER A 45 1.70 -11.77 -2.46
CA SER A 45 2.65 -10.73 -2.88
C SER A 45 2.87 -10.72 -4.39
N PHE A 46 2.91 -11.89 -5.03
CA PHE A 46 3.04 -12.00 -6.48
C PHE A 46 1.81 -11.46 -7.21
N LEU A 47 0.60 -11.84 -6.77
CA LEU A 47 -0.64 -11.30 -7.33
C LEU A 47 -0.77 -9.79 -7.10
N GLY A 48 -0.42 -9.31 -5.90
CA GLY A 48 -0.39 -7.89 -5.57
C GLY A 48 0.53 -7.12 -6.52
N ASN A 49 1.73 -7.64 -6.78
CA ASN A 49 2.67 -7.05 -7.75
C ASN A 49 2.10 -7.04 -9.17
N ILE A 50 1.56 -8.15 -9.67
CA ILE A 50 0.99 -8.21 -11.03
C ILE A 50 -0.09 -7.16 -11.22
N VAL A 51 -1.07 -7.12 -10.31
CA VAL A 51 -2.20 -6.20 -10.40
C VAL A 51 -1.72 -4.76 -10.27
N LEU A 52 -0.80 -4.49 -9.34
CA LEU A 52 -0.27 -3.15 -9.14
C LEU A 52 0.54 -2.67 -10.34
N THR A 53 1.43 -3.50 -10.88
CA THR A 53 2.22 -3.20 -12.09
C THR A 53 1.31 -2.95 -13.28
N TRP A 54 0.28 -3.78 -13.49
CA TRP A 54 -0.71 -3.55 -14.54
C TRP A 54 -1.44 -2.21 -14.34
N GLY A 55 -1.82 -1.90 -13.09
CA GLY A 55 -2.43 -0.63 -12.69
C GLY A 55 -1.53 0.57 -13.01
N PHE A 56 -0.23 0.49 -12.72
CA PHE A 56 0.73 1.55 -13.06
C PHE A 56 0.95 1.69 -14.56
N ILE A 57 1.09 0.59 -15.31
CA ILE A 57 1.29 0.64 -16.76
C ILE A 57 0.06 1.28 -17.43
N GLN A 58 -1.14 0.81 -17.11
CA GLN A 58 -2.36 1.37 -17.70
C GLN A 58 -2.71 2.74 -17.16
N GLY A 59 -2.42 3.00 -15.90
CA GLY A 59 -2.61 4.31 -15.31
C GLY A 59 -1.70 5.35 -15.94
N SER A 60 -0.43 5.04 -16.14
CA SER A 60 0.53 5.95 -16.80
C SER A 60 0.03 6.34 -18.19
N LYS A 61 -0.46 5.37 -18.98
CA LYS A 61 -1.06 5.64 -20.30
C LYS A 61 -2.38 6.43 -20.24
N THR A 62 -3.17 6.27 -19.17
CA THR A 62 -4.50 6.88 -19.04
C THR A 62 -4.46 8.29 -18.44
N PHE A 63 -3.55 8.52 -17.48
CA PHE A 63 -3.44 9.76 -16.72
C PHE A 63 -2.20 10.58 -17.10
N GLY A 64 -1.27 10.03 -17.88
CA GLY A 64 -0.05 10.72 -18.32
C GLY A 64 0.95 11.01 -17.21
N ASN A 65 0.68 10.57 -15.98
CA ASN A 65 1.44 10.98 -14.80
C ASN A 65 1.64 9.82 -13.82
N THR A 66 2.74 9.10 -13.99
CA THR A 66 3.12 7.97 -13.13
C THR A 66 3.43 8.43 -11.70
N VAL A 67 3.96 9.64 -11.52
CA VAL A 67 4.35 10.17 -10.21
C VAL A 67 3.13 10.42 -9.35
N MET A 68 2.06 11.00 -9.91
CA MET A 68 0.76 11.14 -9.25
C MET A 68 0.19 9.77 -8.83
N LEU A 69 0.26 8.77 -9.70
CA LEU A 69 -0.23 7.42 -9.36
C LEU A 69 0.60 6.78 -8.23
N GLY A 70 1.90 7.05 -8.18
CA GLY A 70 2.78 6.64 -7.09
C GLY A 70 2.40 7.32 -5.77
N GLY A 71 2.12 8.62 -5.81
CA GLY A 71 1.60 9.36 -4.66
C GLY A 71 0.27 8.80 -4.17
N LEU A 72 -0.66 8.51 -5.08
CA LEU A 72 -1.96 7.93 -4.76
C LEU A 72 -1.83 6.53 -4.13
N GLN A 73 -0.99 5.67 -4.70
CA GLN A 73 -0.71 4.35 -4.15
C GLN A 73 -0.09 4.43 -2.75
N THR A 74 0.90 5.33 -2.58
CA THR A 74 1.58 5.54 -1.29
C THR A 74 0.61 6.10 -0.24
N GLY A 75 -0.26 7.04 -0.61
CA GLY A 75 -1.26 7.61 0.27
C GLY A 75 -2.29 6.58 0.72
N ILE A 76 -2.83 5.79 -0.21
CA ILE A 76 -3.75 4.69 0.11
C ILE A 76 -3.06 3.68 1.03
N TYR A 77 -1.83 3.27 0.71
CA TYR A 77 -1.04 2.37 1.55
C TYR A 77 -0.89 2.92 2.97
N ALA A 78 -0.48 4.18 3.12
CA ALA A 78 -0.27 4.81 4.43
C ALA A 78 -1.57 4.88 5.25
N VAL A 79 -2.70 5.22 4.62
CA VAL A 79 -4.02 5.21 5.25
C VAL A 79 -4.40 3.80 5.71
N LEU A 80 -4.24 2.80 4.84
CA LEU A 80 -4.60 1.42 5.15
C LEU A 80 -3.74 0.84 6.27
N VAL A 81 -2.41 1.04 6.22
CA VAL A 81 -1.52 0.62 7.31
C VAL A 81 -1.95 1.27 8.62
N THR A 82 -2.26 2.57 8.60
CA THR A 82 -2.67 3.30 9.80
C THR A 82 -3.97 2.76 10.39
N ILE A 83 -4.98 2.53 9.55
CA ILE A 83 -6.26 1.92 9.95
C ILE A 83 -6.02 0.52 10.53
N LEU A 84 -5.28 -0.33 9.82
CA LEU A 84 -5.00 -1.70 10.24
C LEU A 84 -4.18 -1.75 11.53
N SER A 85 -3.24 -0.83 11.74
CA SER A 85 -2.48 -0.73 12.99
C SER A 85 -3.38 -0.39 14.18
N ILE A 86 -4.41 0.44 14.02
CA ILE A 86 -5.40 0.66 15.09
C ILE A 86 -6.19 -0.62 15.35
N PHE A 87 -6.80 -1.19 14.32
CA PHE A 87 -7.81 -2.24 14.52
C PHE A 87 -7.19 -3.61 14.83
N VAL A 88 -6.09 -3.96 14.18
CA VAL A 88 -5.45 -5.28 14.29
C VAL A 88 -4.38 -5.28 15.39
N LEU A 89 -3.53 -4.25 15.41
CA LEU A 89 -2.41 -4.18 16.36
C LEU A 89 -2.75 -3.38 17.63
N GLN A 90 -3.94 -2.76 17.72
CA GLN A 90 -4.37 -1.95 18.86
C GLN A 90 -3.38 -0.83 19.20
N GLN A 91 -2.68 -0.31 18.18
CA GLN A 91 -1.68 0.74 18.34
C GLN A 91 -2.32 2.13 18.40
N LYS A 92 -1.74 3.01 19.21
CA LYS A 92 -2.10 4.44 19.20
C LYS A 92 -1.45 5.11 18.00
N ILE A 93 -2.25 5.86 17.26
CA ILE A 93 -1.73 6.68 16.15
C ILE A 93 -0.92 7.84 16.71
N SER A 94 0.26 8.04 16.13
CA SER A 94 1.07 9.23 16.37
C SER A 94 0.56 10.40 15.52
N LEU A 95 0.61 11.61 16.08
CA LEU A 95 0.32 12.85 15.35
C LEU A 95 1.18 12.96 14.07
N TYR A 96 2.42 12.46 14.10
CA TYR A 96 3.30 12.43 12.94
C TYR A 96 2.77 11.57 11.78
N SER A 97 2.06 10.48 12.07
CA SER A 97 1.43 9.64 11.05
C SER A 97 0.32 10.40 10.33
N ILE A 98 -0.49 11.17 11.07
CA ILE A 98 -1.56 11.99 10.51
C ILE A 98 -0.98 13.09 9.62
N VAL A 99 0.04 13.80 10.11
CA VAL A 99 0.75 14.83 9.34
C VAL A 99 1.38 14.23 8.08
N GLY A 100 2.01 13.06 8.18
CA GLY A 100 2.59 12.35 7.04
C GLY A 100 1.56 12.02 5.96
N ILE A 101 0.41 11.45 6.33
CA ILE A 101 -0.69 11.16 5.39
C ILE A 101 -1.18 12.43 4.71
N PHE A 102 -1.33 13.51 5.48
CA PHE A 102 -1.78 14.80 4.94
C PHE A 102 -0.78 15.39 3.92
N LEU A 103 0.52 15.32 4.22
CA LEU A 103 1.56 15.74 3.29
C LEU A 103 1.59 14.90 2.01
N ILE A 104 1.37 13.59 2.09
CA ILE A 104 1.27 12.72 0.92
C ILE A 104 0.05 13.12 0.06
N ALA A 105 -1.09 13.43 0.67
CA ALA A 105 -2.28 13.88 -0.03
C ALA A 105 -2.02 15.20 -0.78
N ILE A 106 -1.42 16.19 -0.10
CA ILE A 106 -1.04 17.47 -0.73
C ILE A 106 -0.05 17.25 -1.87
N GLY A 107 1.02 16.49 -1.64
CA GLY A 107 2.03 16.20 -2.64
C GLY A 107 1.41 15.55 -3.88
N THR A 108 0.53 14.58 -3.69
CA THR A 108 -0.18 13.90 -4.80
C THR A 108 -1.06 14.86 -5.61
N ILE A 109 -1.77 15.78 -4.95
CA ILE A 109 -2.60 16.79 -5.62
C ILE A 109 -1.72 17.77 -6.40
N LEU A 110 -0.61 18.23 -5.83
CA LEU A 110 0.33 19.14 -6.50
C LEU A 110 1.00 18.50 -7.71
N LEU A 111 1.26 17.20 -7.63
CA LEU A 111 1.82 16.41 -8.72
C LEU A 111 0.82 16.11 -9.84
N ASN A 112 -0.48 16.33 -9.66
CA ASN A 112 -1.50 16.18 -10.69
C ASN A 112 -1.62 17.42 -11.61
N LYS A 113 -0.50 18.11 -11.84
CA LYS A 113 -0.36 19.24 -12.77
C LYS A 113 0.60 18.86 -13.88
#